data_AF-A0A1X7K284-F1
#
_entry.id   AF-A0A1X7K284-F1
#
_cell.length_a   1.000
_cell.length_b   1.000
_cell.length_c   1.000
_cell.angle_alpha   90.00
_cell.angle_beta   90.00
_cell.angle_gamma   90.00
#
_symmetry.space_group_name_H-M   'P 1'
#
loop_
_entity.id
_entity.type
_entity.pdbx_description
1 polymer ?
#
loop_
_entity_poly.entity_id
_entity_poly.type
_entity_poly.pdbx_seq_one_letter_code
_entity_poly.pdbx_strand_id
1 'polypeptide(L)'
;MMDLTLTQSFSLIALNGQRSLEMTVPKKVALRCMAAAVIVELYMENGFTHSQTQLTLSQEVLDQSRSLPYRDVIVKSLARKNESIGDLRNWLRRASSLPASTLKKLESAVAQSLRNEGILEEIPHILGSDLYFHTAGVSIKEYRTHPKYYTSITEFLRADILEDGEAADETVAMLWLLRESGCLLDFFSRNEMEQVSAKMIALYKGNALAQVLYATQIRRGMELGIKQYFRMKKKAIKTPVGSGLNFVFPVLERSQAIFIDTEKMFPNPTARLHDVRTRLESKGHIVNVLKDGDVPIIKVDNVIYDAVPHAVYGRVPIHGVRLIPKCPF
;
A
#
# COMPACT_ATOMS: atom_id res chain seq x y z
N MET A 1 -4.83 -0.21 -21.91
CA MET A 1 -4.75 -0.09 -20.45
C MET A 1 -5.83 0.88 -20.02
N MET A 2 -6.49 0.68 -18.88
CA MET A 2 -7.28 1.78 -18.32
C MET A 2 -6.30 2.87 -17.87
N ASP A 3 -6.58 4.12 -18.24
CA ASP A 3 -5.83 5.29 -17.78
C ASP A 3 -6.21 5.54 -16.31
N LEU A 4 -5.56 4.81 -15.41
CA LEU A 4 -5.73 4.99 -13.96
C LEU A 4 -5.03 6.26 -13.52
N THR A 5 -5.70 7.06 -12.69
CA THR A 5 -5.07 8.25 -12.11
C THR A 5 -4.01 7.86 -11.05
N LEU A 6 -3.17 8.82 -10.62
CA LEU A 6 -2.20 8.62 -9.55
C LEU A 6 -2.89 8.10 -8.26
N THR A 7 -4.01 8.73 -7.87
CA THR A 7 -4.78 8.36 -6.67
C THR A 7 -5.32 6.95 -6.79
N GLN A 8 -5.91 6.59 -7.93
CA GLN A 8 -6.43 5.25 -8.18
C GLN A 8 -5.31 4.21 -8.12
N SER A 9 -4.21 4.43 -8.85
CA SER A 9 -3.04 3.53 -8.88
C SER A 9 -2.44 3.32 -7.49
N PHE A 10 -2.24 4.40 -6.73
CA PHE A 10 -1.71 4.30 -5.38
C PHE A 10 -2.71 3.59 -4.44
N SER A 11 -4.00 3.82 -4.60
CA SER A 11 -5.03 3.19 -3.74
C SER A 11 -5.11 1.68 -3.97
N LEU A 12 -4.97 1.23 -5.22
CA LEU A 12 -4.90 -0.20 -5.55
C LEU A 12 -3.71 -0.89 -4.89
N ILE A 13 -2.59 -0.19 -4.72
CA ILE A 13 -1.44 -0.67 -3.95
C ILE A 13 -1.74 -0.62 -2.44
N ALA A 14 -2.17 0.55 -1.95
CA ALA A 14 -2.19 0.85 -0.53
C ALA A 14 -3.32 0.10 0.21
N LEU A 15 -4.45 -0.14 -0.46
CA LEU A 15 -5.59 -0.86 0.10
C LEU A 15 -5.48 -2.38 -0.07
N ASN A 16 -4.66 -2.90 -0.99
CA ASN A 16 -4.52 -4.34 -1.20
C ASN A 16 -4.11 -5.05 0.11
N GLY A 17 -4.88 -6.08 0.50
CA GLY A 17 -4.69 -6.84 1.75
C GLY A 17 -5.02 -6.06 3.03
N GLN A 18 -5.54 -4.84 2.93
CA GLN A 18 -6.00 -4.09 4.10
C GLN A 18 -7.44 -4.48 4.44
N ARG A 19 -7.73 -4.49 5.75
CA ARG A 19 -9.08 -4.69 6.28
C ARG A 19 -10.05 -3.67 5.73
N SER A 20 -11.16 -4.10 5.12
CA SER A 20 -12.13 -3.17 4.52
C SER A 20 -13.00 -2.48 5.57
N LEU A 21 -13.34 -3.17 6.66
CA LEU A 21 -14.27 -2.66 7.68
C LEU A 21 -13.55 -1.93 8.83
N GLU A 22 -12.39 -2.43 9.24
CA GLU A 22 -11.65 -1.89 10.37
C GLU A 22 -10.66 -0.79 9.98
N MET A 23 -10.39 0.12 10.92
CA MET A 23 -9.43 1.21 10.74
C MET A 23 -8.12 0.93 11.49
N THR A 24 -7.21 0.21 10.83
CA THR A 24 -5.89 -0.11 11.38
C THR A 24 -4.91 1.06 11.31
N VAL A 25 -3.75 0.95 11.97
CA VAL A 25 -2.72 2.02 11.93
C VAL A 25 -2.15 2.19 10.51
N PRO A 26 -1.73 1.14 9.80
CA PRO A 26 -1.26 1.22 8.41
C PRO A 26 -2.34 1.73 7.46
N LYS A 27 -3.60 1.33 7.66
CA LYS A 27 -4.73 1.88 6.88
C LYS A 27 -4.86 3.38 7.08
N LYS A 28 -4.77 3.90 8.31
CA LYS A 28 -4.78 5.36 8.56
C LYS A 28 -3.67 6.09 7.82
N VAL A 29 -2.46 5.53 7.79
CA VAL A 29 -1.33 6.13 7.04
C VAL A 29 -1.60 6.08 5.54
N ALA A 30 -2.07 4.95 5.02
CA ALA A 30 -2.46 4.79 3.62
C ALA A 30 -3.51 5.82 3.20
N LEU A 31 -4.57 6.02 3.98
CA LEU A 31 -5.62 6.98 3.68
C LEU A 31 -5.13 8.44 3.67
N ARG A 32 -4.18 8.80 4.53
CA ARG A 32 -3.55 10.14 4.48
C ARG A 32 -2.70 10.32 3.23
N CYS A 33 -1.99 9.27 2.81
CA CYS A 33 -1.24 9.28 1.56
C CYS A 33 -2.19 9.36 0.37
N MET A 34 -3.33 8.65 0.38
CA MET A 34 -4.38 8.78 -0.64
C MET A 34 -4.93 10.21 -0.70
N ALA A 35 -5.18 10.85 0.45
CA ALA A 35 -5.62 12.26 0.48
C ALA A 35 -4.57 13.20 -0.13
N ALA A 36 -3.29 12.95 0.13
CA ALA A 36 -2.20 13.71 -0.49
C ALA A 36 -2.05 13.41 -1.98
N ALA A 37 -2.27 12.16 -2.41
CA ALA A 37 -2.25 11.77 -3.82
C ALA A 37 -3.28 12.54 -4.64
N VAL A 38 -4.47 12.79 -4.09
CA VAL A 38 -5.49 13.65 -4.73
C VAL A 38 -4.96 15.06 -5.00
N ILE A 39 -4.21 15.64 -4.07
CA ILE A 39 -3.62 16.97 -4.24
C ILE A 39 -2.52 16.97 -5.30
N VAL A 40 -1.66 15.95 -5.29
CA VAL A 40 -0.59 15.83 -6.30
C VAL A 40 -1.17 15.60 -7.68
N GLU A 41 -2.20 14.76 -7.80
CA GLU A 41 -2.96 14.54 -9.03
C GLU A 41 -3.55 15.84 -9.57
N LEU A 42 -4.27 16.61 -8.74
CA LEU A 42 -4.78 17.92 -9.13
C LEU A 42 -3.67 18.91 -9.51
N TYR A 43 -2.50 18.82 -8.88
CA TYR A 43 -1.36 19.68 -9.19
C TYR A 43 -0.77 19.36 -10.57
N MET A 44 -0.58 18.07 -10.88
CA MET A 44 -0.07 17.63 -12.18
C MET A 44 -1.05 17.93 -13.32
N GLU A 45 -2.36 17.92 -13.03
CA GLU A 45 -3.42 18.27 -13.99
C GLU A 45 -3.68 19.79 -14.12
N ASN A 46 -2.80 20.64 -13.60
CA ASN A 46 -2.93 22.11 -13.62
C ASN A 46 -4.23 22.62 -12.94
N GLY A 47 -4.75 21.89 -11.95
CA GLY A 47 -5.93 22.27 -11.18
C GLY A 47 -5.72 23.41 -10.19
N PHE A 48 -4.50 23.97 -10.12
CA PHE A 48 -4.15 25.11 -9.28
C PHE A 48 -3.74 26.31 -10.14
N THR A 49 -4.25 27.48 -9.78
CA THR A 49 -3.76 28.75 -10.29
C THR A 49 -2.63 29.26 -9.40
N HIS A 50 -1.53 29.66 -10.02
CA HIS A 50 -0.39 30.26 -9.34
C HIS A 50 -0.59 31.77 -9.18
N SER A 51 -0.62 32.25 -7.94
CA SER A 51 -0.51 33.68 -7.61
C SER A 51 0.75 33.90 -6.79
N GLN A 52 1.82 34.37 -7.44
CA GLN A 52 3.16 34.56 -6.83
C GLN A 52 3.72 33.27 -6.18
N THR A 53 3.50 33.08 -4.88
CA THR A 53 3.96 31.94 -4.06
C THR A 53 2.81 31.08 -3.54
N GLN A 54 1.58 31.38 -3.96
CA GLN A 54 0.37 30.82 -3.44
C GLN A 54 -0.37 30.02 -4.50
N LEU A 55 -0.82 28.83 -4.12
CA LEU A 55 -1.67 27.95 -4.91
C LEU A 55 -3.12 28.08 -4.43
N THR A 56 -3.99 28.41 -5.38
CA THR A 56 -5.43 28.44 -5.19
C THR A 56 -6.05 27.44 -6.16
N LEU A 57 -7.02 26.65 -5.71
CA LEU A 57 -7.76 25.76 -6.60
C LEU A 57 -8.49 26.59 -7.66
N SER A 58 -8.37 26.18 -8.92
CA SER A 58 -9.05 26.86 -10.01
C SER A 58 -10.58 26.76 -9.84
N GLN A 59 -11.31 27.78 -10.26
CA GLN A 59 -12.78 27.75 -10.25
C GLN A 59 -13.32 26.59 -11.09
N GLU A 60 -12.63 26.23 -12.18
CA GLU A 60 -12.97 25.08 -13.01
C GLU A 60 -12.97 23.76 -12.22
N VAL A 61 -11.99 23.53 -11.34
CA VAL A 61 -11.95 22.33 -10.48
C VAL A 61 -13.09 22.35 -9.44
N LEU A 62 -13.53 23.52 -9.02
CA LEU A 62 -14.66 23.69 -8.09
C LEU A 62 -16.03 23.54 -8.77
N ASP A 63 -16.12 23.92 -10.04
CA ASP A 63 -17.37 23.98 -10.81
C ASP A 63 -17.62 22.71 -11.64
N GLN A 64 -16.62 21.84 -11.82
CA GLN A 64 -16.74 20.62 -12.60
C GLN A 64 -17.71 19.60 -11.97
N SER A 65 -18.92 19.56 -12.52
CA SER A 65 -19.92 18.48 -12.39
C SER A 65 -19.45 17.10 -12.93
N ARG A 66 -18.19 17.00 -13.37
CA ARG A 66 -17.50 15.78 -13.86
C ARG A 66 -16.35 15.32 -12.95
N SER A 67 -16.19 15.95 -11.78
CA SER A 67 -15.17 15.56 -10.80
C SER A 67 -15.34 14.10 -10.37
N LEU A 68 -14.23 13.36 -10.35
CA LEU A 68 -14.21 12.02 -9.78
C LEU A 68 -14.69 12.10 -8.31
N PRO A 69 -15.66 11.28 -7.87
CA PRO A 69 -16.32 11.44 -6.57
C PRO A 69 -15.37 11.52 -5.36
N TYR A 70 -14.21 10.87 -5.47
CA TYR A 70 -13.19 10.91 -4.42
C TYR A 70 -12.42 12.23 -4.36
N ARG A 71 -12.23 12.94 -5.48
CA ARG A 71 -11.60 14.28 -5.51
C ARG A 71 -12.47 15.28 -4.79
N ASP A 72 -13.77 15.22 -5.05
CA ASP A 72 -14.80 16.03 -4.40
C ASP A 72 -14.74 15.98 -2.88
N VAL A 73 -14.50 14.80 -2.29
CA VAL A 73 -14.38 14.64 -0.84
C VAL A 73 -13.25 15.51 -0.29
N ILE A 74 -12.11 15.55 -0.98
CA ILE A 74 -10.92 16.30 -0.56
C ILE A 74 -11.08 17.79 -0.85
N VAL A 75 -11.49 18.13 -2.06
CA VAL A 75 -11.71 19.52 -2.48
C VAL A 75 -12.72 20.19 -1.55
N LYS A 76 -13.90 19.59 -1.31
CA LYS A 76 -14.91 20.17 -0.39
C LYS A 76 -14.43 20.27 1.05
N SER A 77 -13.53 19.39 1.48
CA SER A 77 -12.99 19.40 2.86
C SER A 77 -11.88 20.44 3.05
N LEU A 78 -11.16 20.81 1.98
CA LEU A 78 -10.02 21.72 2.04
C LEU A 78 -10.35 23.12 1.51
N ALA A 79 -11.24 23.23 0.53
CA ALA A 79 -11.65 24.50 -0.05
C ALA A 79 -12.68 25.20 0.85
N ARG A 80 -12.21 26.16 1.64
CA ARG A 80 -13.04 27.30 2.04
C ARG A 80 -12.97 28.31 0.90
N LYS A 81 -14.10 28.83 0.42
CA LYS A 81 -14.15 29.74 -0.76
C LYS A 81 -13.05 30.81 -0.64
N ASN A 82 -12.21 30.94 -1.67
CA ASN A 82 -11.14 31.93 -1.82
C ASN A 82 -9.98 31.83 -0.81
N GLU A 83 -9.80 30.72 -0.11
CA GLU A 83 -8.62 30.54 0.73
C GLU A 83 -7.41 30.16 -0.13
N SER A 84 -6.48 31.09 -0.25
CA SER A 84 -5.14 30.82 -0.74
C SER A 84 -4.37 30.03 0.32
N ILE A 85 -3.98 28.79 -0.01
CA ILE A 85 -3.32 27.87 0.94
C ILE A 85 -1.86 27.72 0.53
N GLY A 86 -1.09 28.82 0.58
CA GLY A 86 0.37 28.79 0.45
C GLY A 86 0.90 27.94 -0.72
N ASP A 87 2.04 27.30 -0.53
CA ASP A 87 2.66 26.39 -1.51
C ASP A 87 2.05 24.97 -1.50
N LEU A 88 2.47 24.12 -2.46
CA LEU A 88 2.02 22.73 -2.57
C LEU A 88 2.26 21.95 -1.26
N ARG A 89 3.37 22.20 -0.57
CA ARG A 89 3.67 21.56 0.72
C ARG A 89 2.60 21.84 1.77
N ASN A 90 2.08 23.06 1.82
CA ASN A 90 1.00 23.41 2.74
C ASN A 90 -0.30 22.67 2.40
N TRP A 91 -0.64 22.54 1.12
CA TRP A 91 -1.78 21.73 0.67
C TRP A 91 -1.63 20.26 1.07
N LEU A 92 -0.46 19.65 0.85
CA LEU A 92 -0.18 18.27 1.23
C LEU A 92 -0.25 18.07 2.76
N ARG A 93 0.25 19.04 3.53
CA ARG A 93 0.14 19.02 4.99
C ARG A 93 -1.31 19.11 5.47
N ARG A 94 -2.14 19.93 4.82
CA ARG A 94 -3.57 20.02 5.16
C ARG A 94 -4.30 18.72 4.79
N ALA A 95 -4.10 18.20 3.59
CA ALA A 95 -4.73 16.97 3.12
C ALA A 95 -4.40 15.76 4.02
N SER A 96 -3.12 15.59 4.35
CA SER A 96 -2.68 14.55 5.30
C SER A 96 -3.19 14.76 6.73
N SER A 97 -3.65 15.96 7.07
CA SER A 97 -4.14 16.29 8.41
C SER A 97 -5.65 16.12 8.60
N LEU A 98 -6.39 15.75 7.55
CA LEU A 98 -7.84 15.60 7.55
C LEU A 98 -8.33 14.63 8.65
N PRO A 99 -9.54 14.87 9.20
CA PRO A 99 -10.11 14.02 10.23
C PRO A 99 -10.43 12.63 9.69
N ALA A 100 -10.44 11.62 10.57
CA ALA A 100 -10.69 10.23 10.20
C ALA A 100 -12.04 10.02 9.50
N SER A 101 -13.05 10.84 9.80
CA SER A 101 -14.36 10.79 9.12
C SER A 101 -14.24 11.15 7.63
N THR A 102 -13.46 12.18 7.28
CA THR A 102 -13.19 12.55 5.89
C THR A 102 -12.35 11.48 5.19
N LEU A 103 -11.34 10.94 5.86
CA LEU A 103 -10.52 9.86 5.31
C LEU A 103 -11.33 8.59 5.01
N LYS A 104 -12.31 8.24 5.86
CA LYS A 104 -13.26 7.15 5.58
C LYS A 104 -14.15 7.44 4.37
N LYS A 105 -14.64 8.67 4.22
CA LYS A 105 -15.42 9.07 3.03
C LYS A 105 -14.57 8.97 1.76
N LEU A 106 -13.30 9.39 1.83
CA LEU A 106 -12.35 9.23 0.73
C LEU A 106 -12.18 7.75 0.38
N GLU A 107 -11.92 6.90 1.38
CA GLU A 107 -11.78 5.46 1.18
C GLU A 107 -13.00 4.88 0.45
N SER A 108 -14.21 5.15 0.96
CA SER A 108 -15.43 4.63 0.35
C SER A 108 -15.63 5.13 -1.07
N ALA A 109 -15.34 6.41 -1.34
CA ALA A 109 -15.48 6.99 -2.67
C ALA A 109 -14.49 6.37 -3.69
N VAL A 110 -13.21 6.23 -3.30
CA VAL A 110 -12.20 5.58 -4.15
C VAL A 110 -12.52 4.10 -4.34
N ALA A 111 -12.81 3.37 -3.27
CA ALA A 111 -13.13 1.95 -3.33
C ALA A 111 -14.39 1.68 -4.16
N GLN A 112 -15.41 2.54 -4.09
CA GLN A 112 -16.60 2.42 -4.94
C GLN A 112 -16.26 2.66 -6.42
N SER A 113 -15.46 3.68 -6.73
CA SER A 113 -15.01 3.94 -8.12
C SER A 113 -14.30 2.72 -8.72
N LEU A 114 -13.31 2.19 -8.00
CA LEU A 114 -12.51 1.05 -8.45
C LEU A 114 -13.31 -0.26 -8.49
N ARG A 115 -14.32 -0.42 -7.63
CA ARG A 115 -15.27 -1.55 -7.66
C ARG A 115 -16.18 -1.51 -8.87
N ASN A 116 -16.71 -0.33 -9.21
CA ASN A 116 -17.55 -0.15 -10.40
C ASN A 116 -16.79 -0.50 -11.69
N GLU A 117 -15.47 -0.30 -11.70
CA GLU A 117 -14.58 -0.67 -12.81
C GLU A 117 -14.14 -2.16 -12.75
N GLY A 118 -14.51 -2.91 -11.71
CA GLY A 118 -14.14 -4.32 -11.53
C GLY A 118 -12.66 -4.56 -11.18
N ILE A 119 -11.95 -3.53 -10.69
CA ILE A 119 -10.50 -3.58 -10.42
C ILE A 119 -10.21 -3.88 -8.95
N LEU A 120 -11.09 -3.45 -8.05
CA LEU A 120 -11.01 -3.69 -6.61
C LEU A 120 -12.24 -4.48 -6.17
N GLU A 121 -12.08 -5.40 -5.24
CA GLU A 121 -13.19 -6.12 -4.61
C GLU A 121 -12.95 -6.33 -3.11
N GLU A 122 -13.99 -6.76 -2.39
CA GLU A 122 -13.88 -7.17 -0.99
C GLU A 122 -14.05 -8.68 -0.88
N ILE A 123 -13.08 -9.34 -0.27
CA ILE A 123 -13.07 -10.79 -0.03
C ILE A 123 -12.90 -11.10 1.46
N PRO A 124 -13.20 -12.32 1.92
CA PRO A 124 -12.79 -12.77 3.25
C PRO A 124 -11.28 -12.57 3.44
N HIS A 125 -10.87 -12.11 4.62
CA HIS A 125 -9.47 -11.89 4.91
C HIS A 125 -8.74 -13.23 5.04
N ILE A 126 -7.51 -13.31 4.51
CA ILE A 126 -6.67 -14.52 4.62
C ILE A 126 -6.47 -14.99 6.07
N LEU A 127 -6.51 -14.06 7.04
CA LEU A 127 -6.47 -14.37 8.47
C LEU A 127 -7.63 -15.26 8.91
N GLY A 128 -8.78 -15.22 8.26
CA GLY A 128 -9.89 -16.13 8.53
C GLY A 128 -9.55 -17.60 8.27
N SER A 129 -8.41 -17.90 7.61
CA SER A 129 -7.87 -19.25 7.44
C SER A 129 -6.90 -19.69 8.52
N ASP A 130 -6.40 -18.76 9.32
CA ASP A 130 -5.56 -19.08 10.47
C ASP A 130 -6.36 -19.85 11.52
N LEU A 131 -5.73 -20.85 12.13
CA LEU A 131 -6.31 -21.72 13.16
C LEU A 131 -7.05 -20.93 14.26
N TYR A 132 -6.45 -19.86 14.78
CA TYR A 132 -7.04 -19.13 15.91
C TYR A 132 -8.21 -18.25 15.50
N PHE A 133 -8.17 -17.68 14.30
CA PHE A 133 -9.24 -16.84 13.79
C PHE A 133 -10.42 -17.67 13.27
N HIS A 134 -10.13 -18.79 12.61
CA HIS A 134 -11.13 -19.74 12.14
C HIS A 134 -11.99 -20.27 13.30
N THR A 135 -11.35 -20.66 14.39
CA THR A 135 -12.04 -21.17 15.60
C THR A 135 -12.84 -20.09 16.34
N ALA A 136 -12.45 -18.82 16.23
CA ALA A 136 -13.15 -17.70 16.85
C ALA A 136 -14.40 -17.22 16.08
N GLY A 137 -14.64 -17.70 14.85
CA GLY A 137 -15.81 -17.33 14.05
C GLY A 137 -15.88 -15.86 13.62
N VAL A 138 -14.75 -15.14 13.64
CA VAL A 138 -14.72 -13.71 13.30
C VAL A 138 -14.65 -13.53 11.78
N SER A 139 -15.69 -12.93 11.19
CA SER A 139 -15.70 -12.56 9.78
C SER A 139 -14.94 -11.26 9.55
N ILE A 140 -13.70 -11.35 9.08
CA ILE A 140 -12.89 -10.20 8.67
C ILE A 140 -12.89 -10.13 7.13
N LYS A 141 -13.00 -8.93 6.57
CA LYS A 141 -12.91 -8.69 5.12
C LYS A 141 -11.68 -7.87 4.78
N GLU A 142 -11.11 -8.12 3.61
CA GLU A 142 -9.99 -7.36 3.06
C GLU A 142 -10.30 -6.88 1.63
N TYR A 143 -9.63 -5.81 1.21
CA TYR A 143 -9.65 -5.42 -0.19
C TYR A 143 -8.66 -6.26 -1.00
N ARG A 144 -9.11 -6.76 -2.14
CA ARG A 144 -8.25 -7.39 -3.16
C ARG A 144 -8.23 -6.54 -4.42
N THR A 145 -7.04 -6.17 -4.85
CA THR A 145 -6.82 -5.61 -6.19
C THR A 145 -6.73 -6.74 -7.20
N HIS A 146 -7.36 -6.58 -8.36
CA HIS A 146 -7.29 -7.56 -9.43
C HIS A 146 -5.82 -7.81 -9.87
N PRO A 147 -5.33 -9.07 -9.90
CA PRO A 147 -3.91 -9.38 -10.06
C PRO A 147 -3.24 -8.75 -11.29
N LYS A 148 -3.95 -8.72 -12.42
CA LYS A 148 -3.48 -8.07 -13.65
C LYS A 148 -3.09 -6.59 -13.44
N TYR A 149 -3.94 -5.82 -12.76
CA TYR A 149 -3.71 -4.39 -12.53
C TYR A 149 -2.64 -4.18 -11.48
N TYR A 150 -2.67 -4.98 -10.41
CA TYR A 150 -1.62 -4.95 -9.39
C TYR A 150 -0.24 -5.16 -10.04
N THR A 151 -0.06 -6.26 -10.78
CA THR A 151 1.19 -6.57 -11.46
C THR A 151 1.58 -5.49 -12.48
N SER A 152 0.62 -4.97 -13.27
CA SER A 152 0.92 -3.90 -14.23
C SER A 152 1.47 -2.64 -13.56
N ILE A 153 0.87 -2.19 -12.45
CA ILE A 153 1.32 -0.99 -11.73
C ILE A 153 2.69 -1.26 -11.10
N THR A 154 2.90 -2.43 -10.50
CA THR A 154 4.15 -2.75 -9.81
C THR A 154 5.32 -2.92 -10.77
N GLU A 155 5.13 -3.60 -11.89
CA GLU A 155 6.19 -3.79 -12.89
C GLU A 155 6.53 -2.48 -13.58
N PHE A 156 5.54 -1.65 -13.93
CA PHE A 156 5.78 -0.32 -14.49
C PHE A 156 6.63 0.54 -13.54
N LEU A 157 6.22 0.63 -12.27
CA LEU A 157 6.96 1.38 -11.25
C LEU A 157 8.38 0.84 -11.05
N ARG A 158 8.55 -0.49 -11.04
CA ARG A 158 9.86 -1.11 -10.87
C ARG A 158 10.77 -0.82 -12.06
N ALA A 159 10.26 -0.97 -13.29
CA ALA A 159 11.01 -0.66 -14.51
C ALA A 159 11.46 0.79 -14.52
N ASP A 160 10.56 1.75 -14.31
CA ASP A 160 10.87 3.18 -14.40
C ASP A 160 11.89 3.66 -13.32
N ILE A 161 11.96 2.94 -12.20
CA ILE A 161 12.90 3.24 -11.11
C ILE A 161 14.25 2.51 -11.24
N LEU A 162 14.25 1.24 -11.62
CA LEU A 162 15.45 0.41 -11.66
C LEU A 162 16.20 0.49 -13.00
N GLU A 163 15.51 0.85 -14.08
CA GLU A 163 16.13 1.03 -15.39
C GLU A 163 16.72 2.44 -15.57
N ASP A 164 17.67 2.53 -16.50
CA ASP A 164 18.31 3.78 -16.89
C ASP A 164 17.33 4.61 -17.73
N GLY A 165 17.00 5.81 -17.25
CA GLY A 165 16.03 6.69 -17.87
C GLY A 165 15.55 7.81 -16.96
N GLU A 166 14.87 8.79 -17.55
CA GLU A 166 14.13 9.82 -16.80
C GLU A 166 12.82 9.22 -16.30
N ALA A 167 12.58 9.30 -14.99
CA ALA A 167 11.35 8.80 -14.41
C ALA A 167 10.21 9.81 -14.63
N ALA A 168 9.02 9.31 -14.94
CA ALA A 168 7.83 10.13 -15.10
C ALA A 168 7.44 10.83 -13.78
N ASP A 169 6.75 11.97 -13.86
CA ASP A 169 6.29 12.71 -12.67
C ASP A 169 5.33 11.87 -11.82
N GLU A 170 4.51 11.01 -12.45
CA GLU A 170 3.66 10.03 -11.76
C GLU A 170 4.50 9.04 -10.95
N THR A 171 5.64 8.58 -11.48
CA THR A 171 6.57 7.68 -10.81
C THR A 171 7.26 8.37 -9.64
N VAL A 172 7.66 9.64 -9.81
CA VAL A 172 8.19 10.49 -8.72
C VAL A 172 7.16 10.60 -7.59
N ALA A 173 5.91 10.90 -7.92
CA ALA A 173 4.83 11.01 -6.95
C ALA A 173 4.51 9.66 -6.27
N MET A 174 4.47 8.58 -7.04
CA MET A 174 4.23 7.22 -6.52
C MET A 174 5.33 6.83 -5.54
N LEU A 175 6.60 7.04 -5.89
CA LEU A 175 7.73 6.68 -5.03
C LEU A 175 7.73 7.45 -3.71
N TRP A 176 7.33 8.74 -3.75
CA TRP A 176 7.09 9.52 -2.54
C TRP A 176 5.96 8.93 -1.68
N LEU A 177 4.81 8.61 -2.30
CA LEU A 177 3.66 8.04 -1.59
C LEU A 177 4.02 6.70 -0.94
N LEU A 178 4.72 5.80 -1.65
CA LEU A 178 5.21 4.53 -1.10
C LEU A 178 6.19 4.73 0.05
N ARG A 179 7.07 5.74 -0.03
CA ARG A 179 7.97 6.10 1.08
C ARG A 179 7.19 6.53 2.32
N GLU A 180 6.15 7.34 2.13
CA GLU A 180 5.34 7.89 3.23
C GLU A 180 4.38 6.86 3.84
N SER A 181 3.81 5.98 3.03
CA SER A 181 2.98 4.85 3.49
C SER A 181 3.80 3.66 3.97
N GLY A 182 5.11 3.66 3.69
CA GLY A 182 6.07 2.64 4.05
C GLY A 182 6.15 1.45 3.08
N CYS A 183 5.34 1.40 2.04
CA CYS A 183 5.19 0.23 1.18
C CYS A 183 6.43 -0.10 0.32
N LEU A 184 7.54 0.64 0.40
CA LEU A 184 8.72 0.41 -0.46
C LEU A 184 9.26 -1.02 -0.38
N LEU A 185 9.32 -1.61 0.82
CA LEU A 185 9.79 -3.00 1.00
C LEU A 185 8.76 -4.06 0.57
N ASP A 186 7.53 -3.65 0.24
CA ASP A 186 6.54 -4.53 -0.38
C ASP A 186 6.86 -4.72 -1.88
N PHE A 187 7.63 -3.79 -2.47
CA PHE A 187 7.91 -3.74 -3.92
C PHE A 187 9.38 -3.90 -4.31
N PHE A 188 10.29 -3.45 -3.45
CA PHE A 188 11.72 -3.47 -3.72
C PHE A 188 12.44 -4.36 -2.71
N SER A 189 13.34 -5.19 -3.21
CA SER A 189 14.17 -6.03 -2.37
C SER A 189 15.17 -5.20 -1.58
N ARG A 190 15.74 -5.79 -0.53
CA ARG A 190 16.77 -5.10 0.27
C ARG A 190 17.98 -4.69 -0.56
N ASN A 191 18.30 -5.45 -1.62
CA ASN A 191 19.40 -5.15 -2.52
C ASN A 191 19.04 -3.99 -3.46
N GLU A 192 17.80 -3.95 -3.94
CA GLU A 192 17.29 -2.87 -4.80
C GLU A 192 17.13 -1.54 -4.04
N MET A 193 16.92 -1.57 -2.72
CA MET A 193 16.73 -0.35 -1.92
C MET A 193 17.89 0.66 -2.03
N GLU A 194 19.12 0.19 -2.25
CA GLU A 194 20.27 1.07 -2.48
C GLU A 194 20.14 1.83 -3.81
N GLN A 195 19.71 1.13 -4.87
CA GLN A 195 19.45 1.72 -6.18
C GLN A 195 18.27 2.70 -6.12
N VAL A 196 17.18 2.30 -5.47
CA VAL A 196 16.00 3.17 -5.25
C VAL A 196 16.42 4.45 -4.52
N SER A 197 17.24 4.33 -3.46
CA SER A 197 17.74 5.50 -2.74
C SER A 197 18.61 6.40 -3.62
N ALA A 198 19.47 5.84 -4.47
CA ALA A 198 20.30 6.61 -5.39
C ALA A 198 19.43 7.35 -6.43
N LYS A 199 18.44 6.67 -7.02
CA LYS A 199 17.47 7.25 -7.96
C LYS A 199 16.69 8.38 -7.29
N MET A 200 16.20 8.21 -6.06
CA MET A 200 15.51 9.28 -5.31
C MET A 200 16.39 10.53 -5.10
N ILE A 201 17.68 10.35 -4.84
CA ILE A 201 18.63 11.47 -4.68
C ILE A 201 18.85 12.18 -6.02
N ALA A 202 18.98 11.42 -7.12
CA ALA A 202 19.11 12.00 -8.46
C ALA A 202 17.86 12.80 -8.85
N LEU A 203 16.68 12.23 -8.64
CA LEU A 203 15.39 12.88 -8.87
C LEU A 203 15.26 14.17 -8.05
N TYR A 204 15.64 14.16 -6.78
CA TYR A 204 15.62 15.36 -5.94
C TYR A 204 16.51 16.49 -6.49
N LYS A 205 17.61 16.17 -7.18
CA LYS A 205 18.50 17.18 -7.77
C LYS A 205 17.97 17.73 -9.09
N GLY A 206 17.32 16.89 -9.90
CA GLY A 206 16.94 17.21 -11.28
C GLY A 206 15.47 17.57 -11.52
N ASN A 207 14.56 17.21 -10.60
CA ASN A 207 13.11 17.36 -10.81
C ASN A 207 12.48 18.29 -9.76
N ALA A 208 11.76 19.32 -10.21
CA ALA A 208 11.14 20.33 -9.35
C ALA A 208 10.02 19.77 -8.47
N LEU A 209 9.21 18.84 -9.00
CA LEU A 209 8.17 18.14 -8.24
C LEU A 209 8.82 17.28 -7.14
N ALA A 210 9.90 16.55 -7.47
CA ALA A 210 10.64 15.73 -6.51
C ALA A 210 11.21 16.58 -5.34
N GLN A 211 11.69 17.79 -5.62
CA GLN A 211 12.19 18.69 -4.57
C GLN A 211 11.12 19.02 -3.53
N VAL A 212 9.90 19.32 -3.99
CA VAL A 212 8.78 19.65 -3.10
C VAL A 212 8.24 18.41 -2.39
N LEU A 213 7.99 17.33 -3.13
CA LEU A 213 7.41 16.11 -2.58
C LEU A 213 8.37 15.46 -1.57
N TYR A 214 9.62 15.23 -1.94
CA TYR A 214 10.53 14.45 -1.11
C TYR A 214 10.94 15.19 0.17
N ALA A 215 10.90 16.53 0.18
CA ALA A 215 11.06 17.35 1.38
C ALA A 215 9.83 17.34 2.31
N THR A 216 8.69 16.87 1.82
CA THR A 216 7.42 16.81 2.56
C THR A 216 7.23 15.44 3.23
N GLN A 217 6.80 15.44 4.49
CA GLN A 217 6.51 14.25 5.28
C GLN A 217 5.04 14.25 5.71
N ILE A 218 4.36 13.13 5.48
CA ILE A 218 2.92 12.93 5.80
C ILE A 218 2.77 12.30 7.20
N ARG A 219 3.76 11.51 7.64
CA ARG A 219 3.69 10.73 8.88
C ARG A 219 3.60 11.63 10.13
N ARG A 220 2.68 11.31 11.04
CA ARG A 220 2.60 11.96 12.36
C ARG A 220 3.53 11.24 13.36
N GLY A 221 4.18 11.98 14.25
CA GLY A 221 5.17 11.45 15.22
C GLY A 221 4.72 10.25 16.07
N MET A 222 3.42 10.09 16.30
CA MET A 222 2.85 8.95 17.04
C MET A 222 2.87 7.64 16.23
N GLU A 223 2.81 7.71 14.89
CA GLU A 223 2.93 6.56 13.97
C GLU A 223 4.41 6.18 13.74
N LEU A 224 5.33 7.11 14.01
CA LEU A 224 6.78 6.86 14.13
C LEU A 224 7.14 6.28 15.52
N GLY A 225 6.19 6.21 16.44
CA GLY A 225 6.33 5.82 17.85
C GLY A 225 6.52 4.33 18.11
N ILE A 226 6.88 3.53 17.11
CA ILE A 226 7.37 2.14 17.29
C ILE A 226 8.91 2.15 17.34
N LYS A 227 9.48 3.26 17.85
CA LYS A 227 10.92 3.44 18.09
C LYS A 227 11.51 2.44 19.10
N GLN A 228 10.69 1.65 19.79
CA GLN A 228 11.14 0.80 20.90
C GLN A 228 11.40 -0.66 20.53
N TYR A 229 10.95 -1.16 19.37
CA TYR A 229 10.92 -2.61 19.13
C TYR A 229 12.05 -3.19 18.26
N PHE A 230 12.90 -2.39 17.63
CA PHE A 230 14.05 -2.92 16.91
C PHE A 230 15.36 -2.32 17.40
N ARG A 231 15.98 -3.02 18.37
CA ARG A 231 17.45 -3.07 18.56
C ARG A 231 18.13 -3.75 17.35
N MET A 232 17.77 -3.38 16.11
CA MET A 232 18.50 -3.80 14.92
C MET A 232 19.64 -2.82 14.65
N LYS A 233 20.83 -3.42 14.53
CA LYS A 233 22.14 -2.77 14.66
C LYS A 233 22.35 -1.62 13.67
N LYS A 234 22.77 -0.48 14.23
CA LYS A 234 23.72 0.53 13.72
C LYS A 234 23.96 0.54 12.19
N LYS A 235 23.15 1.29 11.44
CA LYS A 235 23.58 2.10 10.27
C LYS A 235 22.48 3.10 9.92
N ALA A 236 22.29 4.07 10.81
CA ALA A 236 21.40 5.21 10.57
C ALA A 236 22.11 6.21 9.65
N ILE A 237 22.05 6.01 8.34
CA ILE A 237 22.56 7.00 7.38
C ILE A 237 21.48 8.09 7.27
N LYS A 238 21.77 9.30 7.71
CA LYS A 238 20.95 10.49 7.43
C LYS A 238 21.25 10.90 5.99
N THR A 239 20.30 10.73 5.08
CA THR A 239 20.38 11.36 3.74
C THR A 239 19.56 12.66 3.76
N PRO A 240 19.83 13.61 2.84
CA PRO A 240 19.00 14.81 2.68
C PRO A 240 17.53 14.51 2.39
N VAL A 241 17.22 13.30 1.89
CA VAL A 241 15.88 12.81 1.55
C VAL A 241 15.19 12.11 2.74
N GLY A 242 15.89 11.90 3.86
CA GLY A 242 15.35 11.33 5.10
C GLY A 242 16.36 10.52 5.91
N SER A 243 16.01 10.18 7.16
CA SER A 243 16.79 9.24 7.98
C SER A 243 16.56 7.79 7.56
N GLY A 244 17.64 7.06 7.24
CA GLY A 244 17.67 5.64 6.82
C GLY A 244 17.17 4.60 7.85
N LEU A 245 16.40 5.03 8.85
CA LEU A 245 15.67 4.19 9.82
C LEU A 245 14.18 4.02 9.45
N ASN A 246 13.68 4.71 8.42
CA ASN A 246 12.25 4.90 8.17
C ASN A 246 11.54 3.78 7.39
N PHE A 247 12.13 2.57 7.29
CA PHE A 247 11.69 1.54 6.35
C PHE A 247 10.95 0.33 6.95
N VAL A 248 10.64 0.31 8.26
CA VAL A 248 10.17 -0.94 8.92
C VAL A 248 8.64 -1.04 9.15
N PHE A 249 7.82 -0.09 8.67
CA PHE A 249 6.36 -0.17 8.82
C PHE A 249 5.65 0.12 7.51
N PRO A 250 5.19 -0.92 6.78
CA PRO A 250 3.87 -1.54 6.91
C PRO A 250 3.86 -3.07 6.69
N VAL A 251 5.03 -3.74 6.74
CA VAL A 251 5.15 -5.21 6.57
C VAL A 251 4.34 -5.98 7.64
N LEU A 252 4.15 -5.38 8.82
CA LEU A 252 3.60 -6.05 10.01
C LEU A 252 2.08 -6.30 10.02
N GLU A 253 1.28 -5.64 9.17
CA GLU A 253 -0.17 -5.88 9.16
C GLU A 253 -0.77 -6.32 7.83
N ARG A 254 -0.14 -6.05 6.67
CA ARG A 254 -0.66 -6.53 5.37
C ARG A 254 -0.35 -8.01 5.11
N SER A 255 0.69 -8.52 5.75
CA SER A 255 1.13 -9.89 5.56
C SER A 255 1.55 -10.46 6.92
N GLN A 256 0.59 -11.06 7.61
CA GLN A 256 0.88 -11.80 8.84
C GLN A 256 1.23 -13.23 8.48
N ALA A 257 2.14 -13.83 9.24
CA ALA A 257 2.37 -15.26 9.13
C ALA A 257 1.12 -15.98 9.64
N ILE A 258 0.49 -16.81 8.80
CA ILE A 258 -0.73 -17.54 9.16
C ILE A 258 -0.46 -19.03 9.24
N PHE A 259 -1.06 -19.69 10.22
CA PHE A 259 -0.99 -21.14 10.37
C PHE A 259 -2.32 -21.75 9.97
N ILE A 260 -2.31 -22.44 8.83
CA ILE A 260 -3.45 -23.20 8.31
C ILE A 260 -3.28 -24.63 8.78
N ASP A 261 -4.17 -25.08 9.66
CA ASP A 261 -4.20 -26.47 10.10
C ASP A 261 -4.65 -27.38 8.95
N THR A 262 -3.93 -28.48 8.81
CA THR A 262 -4.34 -29.60 7.95
C THR A 262 -5.00 -30.59 8.88
N GLU A 263 -6.33 -30.72 8.82
CA GLU A 263 -7.14 -31.57 9.72
C GLU A 263 -6.65 -33.03 9.79
N LYS A 264 -5.78 -33.43 8.85
CA LYS A 264 -5.12 -34.73 8.77
C LYS A 264 -3.62 -34.56 8.58
N MET A 265 -2.86 -35.56 9.02
CA MET A 265 -1.43 -35.63 8.74
C MET A 265 -1.20 -36.13 7.30
N PHE A 266 -0.60 -35.29 6.45
CA PHE A 266 -0.26 -35.67 5.09
C PHE A 266 1.15 -36.26 4.99
N PRO A 267 1.33 -37.42 4.34
CA PRO A 267 2.63 -38.07 4.21
C PRO A 267 3.55 -37.40 3.18
N ASN A 268 2.99 -36.62 2.23
CA ASN A 268 3.77 -35.96 1.18
C ASN A 268 3.54 -34.43 1.15
N PRO A 269 4.54 -33.64 0.70
CA PRO A 269 4.41 -32.18 0.56
C PRO A 269 3.29 -31.76 -0.40
N THR A 270 3.08 -32.51 -1.49
CA THR A 270 2.11 -32.16 -2.54
C THR A 270 0.66 -32.21 -2.07
N ALA A 271 0.25 -33.26 -1.35
CA ALA A 271 -1.12 -33.37 -0.82
C ALA A 271 -1.38 -32.32 0.26
N ARG A 272 -0.37 -32.02 1.09
CA ARG A 272 -0.44 -30.95 2.08
C ARG A 272 -0.68 -29.58 1.42
N LEU A 273 0.07 -29.29 0.35
CA LEU A 273 -0.09 -28.05 -0.41
C LEU A 273 -1.47 -27.97 -1.08
N HIS A 274 -1.93 -29.09 -1.65
CA HIS A 274 -3.26 -29.18 -2.27
C HIS A 274 -4.38 -28.90 -1.26
N ASP A 275 -4.29 -29.43 -0.03
CA ASP A 275 -5.26 -29.19 1.03
C ASP A 275 -5.34 -27.70 1.42
N VAL A 276 -4.17 -27.09 1.66
CA VAL A 276 -4.06 -25.65 1.95
C VAL A 276 -4.63 -24.80 0.82
N ARG A 277 -4.30 -25.15 -0.43
CA ARG A 277 -4.81 -24.47 -1.63
C ARG A 277 -6.34 -24.55 -1.69
N THR A 278 -6.89 -25.74 -1.53
CA THR A 278 -8.34 -25.98 -1.56
C THR A 278 -9.06 -25.15 -0.50
N ARG A 279 -8.49 -25.04 0.70
CA ARG A 279 -9.05 -24.24 1.81
C ARG A 279 -8.99 -22.73 1.56
N LEU A 280 -7.96 -22.23 0.89
CA LEU A 280 -7.84 -20.83 0.52
C LEU A 280 -8.80 -20.48 -0.63
N GLU A 281 -8.86 -21.33 -1.66
CA GLU A 281 -9.74 -21.15 -2.81
C GLU A 281 -11.22 -21.24 -2.43
N SER A 282 -11.59 -22.13 -1.49
CA SER A 282 -12.97 -22.21 -0.98
C SER A 282 -13.42 -20.96 -0.23
N LYS A 283 -12.47 -20.12 0.22
CA LYS A 283 -12.73 -18.80 0.82
C LYS A 283 -12.61 -17.64 -0.17
N GLY A 284 -12.43 -17.95 -1.45
CA GLY A 284 -12.41 -16.99 -2.54
C GLY A 284 -11.03 -16.40 -2.86
N HIS A 285 -9.94 -16.89 -2.25
CA HIS A 285 -8.57 -16.46 -2.58
C HIS A 285 -8.08 -17.13 -3.86
N ILE A 286 -7.23 -16.42 -4.62
CA ILE A 286 -6.56 -16.98 -5.80
C ILE A 286 -5.19 -17.49 -5.37
N VAL A 287 -4.87 -18.75 -5.63
CA VAL A 287 -3.59 -19.36 -5.24
C VAL A 287 -2.83 -19.85 -6.47
N ASN A 288 -1.65 -19.28 -6.69
CA ASN A 288 -0.73 -19.69 -7.75
C ASN A 288 0.56 -20.27 -7.14
N VAL A 289 0.95 -21.46 -7.55
CA VAL A 289 2.22 -22.06 -7.11
C VAL A 289 3.35 -21.53 -8.00
N LEU A 290 4.33 -20.84 -7.41
CA LEU A 290 5.48 -20.27 -8.12
C LEU A 290 6.67 -21.23 -8.15
N LYS A 291 6.84 -22.02 -7.09
CA LYS A 291 7.91 -23.00 -6.97
C LYS A 291 7.47 -24.18 -6.11
N ASP A 292 7.66 -25.39 -6.63
CA ASP A 292 7.46 -26.64 -5.91
C ASP A 292 8.68 -27.03 -5.06
N GLY A 293 8.47 -27.91 -4.09
CA GLY A 293 9.51 -28.47 -3.23
C GLY A 293 9.00 -28.79 -1.82
N ASP A 294 9.92 -29.05 -0.89
CA ASP A 294 9.58 -29.33 0.52
C ASP A 294 8.98 -28.10 1.22
N VAL A 295 9.42 -26.91 0.82
CA VAL A 295 8.83 -25.61 1.19
C VAL A 295 8.42 -24.91 -0.11
N PRO A 296 7.18 -25.08 -0.57
CA PRO A 296 6.67 -24.42 -1.76
C PRO A 296 6.62 -22.91 -1.61
N ILE A 297 6.81 -22.19 -2.72
CA ILE A 297 6.54 -20.76 -2.81
C ILE A 297 5.21 -20.59 -3.53
N ILE A 298 4.25 -19.95 -2.86
CA ILE A 298 2.93 -19.69 -3.42
C ILE A 298 2.65 -18.19 -3.43
N LYS A 299 1.89 -17.74 -4.42
CA LYS A 299 1.29 -16.41 -4.46
C LYS A 299 -0.18 -16.56 -4.12
N VAL A 300 -0.60 -15.97 -3.01
CA VAL A 300 -2.01 -15.87 -2.61
C VAL A 300 -2.45 -14.44 -2.91
N ASP A 301 -3.41 -14.31 -3.82
CA ASP A 301 -3.85 -13.06 -4.42
C ASP A 301 -2.65 -12.27 -4.99
N ASN A 302 -2.21 -11.22 -4.28
CA ASN A 302 -1.09 -10.36 -4.68
C ASN A 302 0.15 -10.49 -3.79
N VAL A 303 0.13 -11.37 -2.79
CA VAL A 303 1.23 -11.54 -1.81
C VAL A 303 1.89 -12.91 -1.96
N ILE A 304 3.22 -12.94 -1.88
CA ILE A 304 4.02 -14.17 -2.00
C ILE A 304 4.32 -14.72 -0.61
N TYR A 305 4.20 -16.03 -0.44
CA TYR A 305 4.43 -16.75 0.80
C TYR A 305 5.33 -17.96 0.60
N ASP A 306 6.18 -18.23 1.58
CA ASP A 306 6.73 -19.56 1.84
C ASP A 306 5.69 -20.40 2.58
N ALA A 307 5.36 -21.56 2.02
CA ALA A 307 4.46 -22.53 2.63
C ALA A 307 5.26 -23.53 3.47
N VAL A 308 5.57 -23.18 4.72
CA VAL A 308 6.44 -23.98 5.59
C VAL A 308 5.62 -25.02 6.36
N PRO A 309 5.91 -26.33 6.20
CA PRO A 309 5.34 -27.37 7.06
C PRO A 309 5.60 -27.07 8.53
N HIS A 310 4.56 -27.10 9.36
CA HIS A 310 4.69 -26.73 10.76
C HIS A 310 3.71 -27.51 11.65
N ALA A 311 4.00 -27.57 12.94
CA ALA A 311 3.10 -28.13 13.94
C ALA A 311 3.02 -27.19 15.14
N VAL A 312 1.81 -26.97 15.65
CA VAL A 312 1.57 -26.21 16.88
C VAL A 312 1.33 -27.21 18.01
N TYR A 313 2.08 -27.07 19.09
CA TYR A 313 2.04 -28.01 20.22
C TYR A 313 1.17 -27.45 21.35
N GLY A 314 0.06 -28.15 21.61
CA GLY A 314 -0.78 -27.99 22.80
C GLY A 314 -0.83 -29.30 23.59
N ARG A 315 -2.03 -29.71 24.04
CA ARG A 315 -2.24 -31.06 24.60
C ARG A 315 -2.10 -32.16 23.54
N VAL A 316 -2.45 -31.85 22.30
CA VAL A 316 -2.32 -32.71 21.11
C VAL A 316 -1.64 -31.87 20.02
N PRO A 317 -0.66 -32.42 19.26
CA PRO A 317 -0.04 -31.69 18.17
C PRO A 317 -1.03 -31.45 17.03
N ILE A 318 -1.14 -30.20 16.59
CA ILE A 318 -1.92 -29.81 15.42
C ILE A 318 -0.95 -29.58 14.27
N HIS A 319 -1.03 -30.40 13.23
CA HIS A 319 -0.20 -30.29 12.04
C HIS A 319 -0.81 -29.32 11.03
N GLY A 320 0.04 -28.66 10.26
CA GLY A 320 -0.41 -27.72 9.25
C GLY A 320 0.72 -27.08 8.45
N VAL A 321 0.41 -25.93 7.88
CA VAL A 321 1.33 -25.12 7.07
C VAL A 321 1.30 -23.70 7.59
N ARG A 322 2.49 -23.17 7.86
CA ARG A 322 2.70 -21.76 8.16
C ARG A 322 3.04 -21.02 6.87
N LEU A 323 2.16 -20.13 6.43
CA LEU A 323 2.44 -19.23 5.33
C LEU A 323 3.23 -18.04 5.87
N ILE A 324 4.49 -17.92 5.46
CA ILE A 324 5.38 -16.83 5.86
C ILE A 324 5.52 -15.88 4.67
N PRO A 325 5.11 -14.62 4.79
CA PRO A 325 5.20 -13.71 3.66
C PRO A 325 6.63 -13.41 3.28
N LYS A 326 6.89 -13.34 1.98
CA LYS A 326 8.19 -12.97 1.42
C LYS A 326 8.13 -11.53 0.93
N CYS A 327 9.11 -10.74 1.36
CA CYS A 327 9.47 -9.54 0.60
C CYS A 327 9.97 -9.96 -0.79
N PRO A 328 9.78 -9.13 -1.82
CA PRO A 328 10.41 -9.34 -3.12
C PRO A 328 11.92 -9.53 -2.98
N PHE A 329 12.47 -10.44 -3.79
CA PHE A 329 13.85 -10.94 -3.72
C PHE A 329 14.88 -10.01 -4.30
#